data_AF-A0A7L0WSX4-F1
#
_entry.id   AF-A0A7L0WSX4-F1
#
_cell.length_a   1.000
_cell.length_b   1.000
_cell.length_c   1.000
_cell.angle_alpha   90.00
_cell.angle_beta   90.00
_cell.angle_gamma   90.00
#
_symmetry.space_group_name_H-M   'P 1'
#
loop_
_entity.id
_entity.type
_entity.pdbx_description
1 polymer ?
#
loop_
_entity_poly.entity_id
_entity_poly.type
_entity_poly.pdbx_seq_one_letter_code
_entity_poly.pdbx_strand_id
1 'polypeptide(L)'
;FHQTRGHILWQKSSSRLVNSSEKNYFAQISRRMTQILNLSKNRTLDAIQALQKEITSLSQVVLQNPMALDLLLAKEGGVCHITNTSCCVYVSQ
;
A
#
# COMPACT_ATOMS: atom_id res chain seq x y z
N PHE A 1 -15.44 -29.63 -22.79
CA PHE A 1 -16.86 -29.22 -22.94
C PHE A 1 -17.86 -29.98 -22.04
N HIS A 2 -17.61 -31.20 -21.57
CA HIS A 2 -18.54 -31.92 -20.67
C HIS A 2 -18.46 -31.53 -19.18
N GLN A 3 -17.29 -31.14 -18.67
CA GLN A 3 -17.09 -30.76 -17.25
C GLN A 3 -17.95 -29.56 -16.83
N THR A 4 -18.14 -28.60 -17.73
CA THR A 4 -18.81 -27.32 -17.44
C THR A 4 -20.33 -27.47 -17.33
N ARG A 5 -20.95 -28.38 -18.09
CA ARG A 5 -22.40 -28.59 -18.06
C ARG A 5 -22.88 -29.18 -16.72
N GLY A 6 -22.14 -30.14 -16.17
CA GLY A 6 -22.43 -30.71 -14.85
C GLY A 6 -22.35 -29.65 -13.75
N HIS A 7 -21.32 -28.82 -13.76
CA HIS A 7 -21.15 -27.72 -12.81
C HIS A 7 -22.28 -26.68 -12.90
N ILE A 8 -22.68 -26.28 -14.11
CA ILE A 8 -23.79 -25.32 -14.32
C ILE A 8 -25.13 -25.90 -13.84
N LEU A 9 -25.39 -27.18 -14.09
CA LEU A 9 -26.63 -27.84 -13.63
C LEU A 9 -26.67 -27.95 -12.11
N TRP A 10 -25.54 -28.30 -11.48
CA TRP A 10 -25.42 -28.37 -10.02
C TRP A 10 -25.60 -26.99 -9.38
N GLN A 11 -25.00 -25.94 -9.96
CA GLN A 11 -25.22 -24.56 -9.53
C GLN A 11 -26.69 -24.14 -9.68
N LYS A 12 -27.35 -24.45 -10.81
CA LYS A 12 -28.78 -24.15 -11.02
C LYS A 12 -29.69 -24.93 -10.06
N SER A 13 -29.34 -26.17 -9.72
CA SER A 13 -30.08 -26.98 -8.74
C SER A 13 -29.95 -26.38 -7.34
N SER A 14 -28.73 -26.12 -6.90
CA SER A 14 -28.45 -25.47 -5.60
C SER A 14 -29.11 -24.09 -5.50
N SER A 15 -29.09 -23.31 -6.59
CA SER A 15 -29.77 -22.01 -6.64
C SER A 15 -31.28 -22.11 -6.51
N ARG A 16 -31.91 -23.23 -6.91
CA ARG A 16 -33.36 -23.44 -6.73
C ARG A 16 -33.73 -23.81 -5.30
N LEU A 17 -32.81 -24.39 -4.54
CA LEU A 17 -33.03 -24.78 -3.14
C LEU A 17 -32.93 -23.61 -2.16
N VAL A 18 -32.21 -22.55 -2.52
CA VAL A 18 -32.08 -21.34 -1.68
C VAL A 18 -33.27 -20.41 -1.92
N ASN A 19 -33.91 -19.96 -0.84
CA ASN A 19 -35.08 -19.08 -0.93
C ASN A 19 -34.67 -17.64 -1.32
N SER A 20 -35.66 -16.85 -1.79
CA SER A 20 -35.40 -15.49 -2.29
C SER A 20 -34.85 -14.55 -1.20
N SER A 21 -35.34 -14.67 0.03
CA SER A 21 -34.86 -13.88 1.17
C SER A 21 -33.39 -14.15 1.50
N GLU A 22 -32.94 -15.40 1.48
CA GLU A 22 -31.54 -15.79 1.73
C GLU A 22 -30.61 -15.25 0.65
N LYS A 23 -31.02 -15.32 -0.63
CA LYS A 23 -30.25 -14.73 -1.75
C LYS A 23 -30.12 -13.22 -1.60
N ASN A 24 -31.21 -12.55 -1.24
CA ASN A 24 -31.21 -11.10 -1.03
C ASN A 24 -30.34 -10.71 0.17
N TYR A 25 -30.36 -11.49 1.25
CA TYR A 25 -29.51 -11.27 2.42
C TYR A 25 -28.03 -11.42 2.06
N PHE A 26 -27.66 -12.49 1.37
CA PHE A 26 -26.28 -12.70 0.92
C PHE A 26 -25.81 -11.61 -0.05
N ALA A 27 -26.65 -11.21 -1.00
CA ALA A 27 -26.35 -10.12 -1.93
C ALA A 27 -26.14 -8.78 -1.20
N GLN A 28 -26.92 -8.51 -0.16
CA GLN A 28 -26.75 -7.32 0.67
C GLN A 28 -25.42 -7.35 1.46
N ILE A 29 -25.08 -8.48 2.09
CA ILE A 29 -23.81 -8.65 2.79
C ILE A 29 -22.64 -8.47 1.82
N SER A 30 -22.69 -9.12 0.66
CA SER A 30 -21.64 -9.01 -0.35
C SER A 30 -21.43 -7.56 -0.81
N ARG A 31 -22.52 -6.81 -1.04
CA ARG A 31 -22.44 -5.37 -1.37
C ARG A 31 -21.79 -4.55 -0.27
N ARG A 32 -22.23 -4.73 0.99
CA ARG A 32 -21.64 -4.03 2.14
C ARG A 32 -20.16 -4.34 2.29
N MET A 33 -19.78 -5.60 2.15
CA MET A 33 -18.38 -6.03 2.24
C MET A 33 -17.53 -5.37 1.16
N THR A 34 -18.00 -5.36 -0.10
CA THR A 34 -17.30 -4.69 -1.20
C THR A 34 -17.15 -3.18 -0.97
N GLN A 35 -18.17 -2.52 -0.41
CA GLN A 35 -18.09 -1.10 -0.06
C GLN A 35 -17.01 -0.83 1.00
N ILE A 36 -16.98 -1.63 2.07
CA ILE A 36 -15.99 -1.50 3.15
C ILE A 36 -14.58 -1.74 2.61
N LEU A 37 -14.40 -2.76 1.77
CA LEU A 37 -13.11 -3.06 1.15
C LEU A 37 -12.62 -1.91 0.27
N ASN A 38 -13.50 -1.34 -0.56
CA ASN A 38 -13.14 -0.20 -1.41
C ASN A 38 -12.81 1.05 -0.59
N LEU A 39 -13.57 1.32 0.47
CA LEU A 39 -13.29 2.43 1.38
C LEU A 39 -11.93 2.25 2.05
N SER A 40 -11.65 1.05 2.56
CA SER A 40 -10.39 0.73 3.23
C SER A 40 -9.22 0.83 2.24
N LYS A 41 -9.37 0.30 1.03
CA LYS A 41 -8.39 0.44 -0.05
C LYS A 41 -8.06 1.90 -0.32
N ASN A 42 -9.07 2.75 -0.54
CA ASN A 42 -8.85 4.15 -0.88
C ASN A 42 -8.15 4.88 0.26
N ARG A 43 -8.60 4.71 1.51
CA ARG A 43 -7.94 5.32 2.68
C ARG A 43 -6.49 4.89 2.84
N THR A 44 -6.20 3.60 2.63
CA THR A 44 -4.82 3.10 2.68
C THR A 44 -3.97 3.69 1.56
N LEU A 45 -4.50 3.81 0.34
CA LEU A 45 -3.78 4.44 -0.77
C LEU A 45 -3.51 5.92 -0.50
N ASP A 46 -4.50 6.66 0.01
CA ASP A 46 -4.35 8.06 0.36
C ASP A 46 -3.30 8.24 1.46
N ALA A 47 -3.31 7.39 2.49
CA ALA A 47 -2.33 7.41 3.56
C ALA A 47 -0.91 7.11 3.05
N ILE A 48 -0.74 6.10 2.17
CA ILE A 48 0.55 5.78 1.56
C ILE A 48 1.07 6.96 0.73
N GLN A 49 0.21 7.60 -0.06
CA GLN A 49 0.59 8.77 -0.85
C GLN A 49 0.99 9.96 0.02
N ALA A 50 0.26 10.21 1.12
CA ALA A 50 0.61 11.24 2.07
C ALA A 50 1.98 10.97 2.72
N LEU A 51 2.20 9.73 3.20
CA LEU A 51 3.48 9.32 3.77
C LEU A 51 4.63 9.42 2.77
N GLN A 52 4.41 9.07 1.51
CA GLN A 52 5.43 9.21 0.47
C GLN A 52 5.83 10.68 0.28
N LYS A 53 4.87 11.62 0.30
CA LYS A 53 5.17 13.05 0.21
C LYS A 53 5.98 13.54 1.41
N GLU A 54 5.61 13.13 2.62
CA GLU A 54 6.36 13.46 3.84
C GLU A 54 7.78 12.89 3.82
N ILE A 55 7.94 11.62 3.42
CA ILE A 55 9.26 10.98 3.30
C ILE A 55 10.12 11.71 2.26
N THR A 56 9.56 12.08 1.11
CA THR A 56 10.29 12.82 0.08
C THR A 56 10.66 14.23 0.55
N SER A 57 9.79 14.90 1.31
CA SER A 57 10.11 16.22 1.89
C SER A 57 11.20 16.12 2.97
N LEU A 58 11.09 15.13 3.87
CA LEU A 58 12.08 14.89 4.92
C LEU A 58 13.42 14.43 4.34
N SER A 59 13.42 13.59 3.30
CA SER A 59 14.65 13.10 2.67
C SER A 59 15.45 14.26 2.10
N GLN A 60 14.81 15.28 1.51
CA GLN A 60 15.52 16.47 1.05
C GLN A 60 16.28 17.17 2.18
N VAL A 61 15.67 17.37 3.34
CA VAL A 61 16.33 18.01 4.49
C VAL A 61 17.43 17.11 5.07
N VAL A 62 17.17 15.80 5.18
CA VAL A 62 18.15 14.81 5.65
C VAL A 62 19.34 14.68 4.70
N LEU A 63 19.20 15.02 3.42
CA LEU A 63 20.31 15.06 2.45
C LEU A 63 21.04 16.41 2.45
N GLN A 64 20.29 17.51 2.55
CA GLN A 64 20.84 18.87 2.53
C GLN A 64 21.67 19.16 3.79
N ASN A 65 21.24 18.67 4.96
CA ASN A 65 21.96 18.90 6.22
C ASN A 65 23.37 18.28 6.19
N PRO A 66 23.57 16.99 5.88
CA PRO A 66 24.90 16.41 5.70
C PRO A 66 25.74 17.14 4.67
N MET A 67 25.17 17.54 3.53
CA MET A 67 25.91 18.30 2.51
C MET A 67 26.42 19.64 3.05
N ALA A 68 25.58 20.37 3.78
CA ALA A 68 25.97 21.61 4.43
C ALA A 68 27.05 21.37 5.50
N LEU A 69 26.90 20.32 6.32
CA LEU A 69 27.90 19.95 7.31
C LEU A 69 29.22 19.50 6.67
N ASP A 70 29.19 18.74 5.59
CA ASP A 70 30.38 18.31 4.84
C ASP A 70 31.12 19.51 4.23
N LEU A 71 30.39 20.54 3.78
CA LEU A 71 31.00 21.79 3.33
C LEU A 71 31.70 22.52 4.49
N LEU A 72 31.06 22.61 5.66
CA LEU A 72 31.65 23.24 6.85
C LEU A 72 32.88 22.47 7.36
N LEU A 73 32.87 21.14 7.20
CA LEU A 73 33.89 20.22 7.70
C LEU A 73 34.85 19.75 6.59
N ALA A 74 34.91 20.49 5.48
CA ALA A 74 35.66 20.07 4.29
C ALA A 74 37.16 19.90 4.56
N LYS A 75 37.72 20.65 5.53
CA LYS A 75 39.14 20.53 5.91
C LYS A 75 39.42 19.28 6.75
N GLU A 76 38.40 18.84 7.49
CA GLU A 76 38.42 17.71 8.39
C GLU A 76 37.96 16.41 7.69
N GLY A 77 37.72 16.45 6.38
CA GLY A 77 37.32 15.29 5.58
C GLY A 77 35.82 14.99 5.59
N GLY A 78 35.00 15.91 6.11
CA GLY A 78 33.54 15.77 6.16
C GLY A 78 33.03 14.99 7.37
N VAL A 79 31.70 14.92 7.49
CA VAL A 79 30.98 14.33 8.63
C VAL A 79 31.41 12.88 8.84
N CYS A 80 31.45 12.08 7.79
CA CYS A 80 31.73 10.64 7.88
C CYS A 80 33.17 10.33 8.32
N HIS A 81 34.11 11.21 7.96
CA HIS A 81 35.49 11.10 8.41
C HIS A 81 35.61 11.43 9.89
N ILE A 82 35.00 12.53 10.34
CA ILE A 82 35.06 12.98 11.74
C ILE A 82 34.34 12.00 12.68
N THR A 83 33.20 11.44 12.26
CA THR A 83 32.47 10.47 13.07
C THR A 83 33.08 9.07 13.03
N ASN A 84 34.06 8.84 12.14
CA ASN A 84 34.67 7.53 11.90
C ASN A 84 33.63 6.42 11.63
N THR A 85 32.60 6.77 10.84
CA THR A 85 31.51 5.85 10.46
C THR A 85 31.38 5.77 8.95
N SER A 86 31.09 4.59 8.41
CA SER A 86 30.69 4.47 7.00
C SER A 86 29.33 5.12 6.77
N CYS A 87 29.23 6.08 5.85
CA CYS A 87 27.97 6.69 5.48
C CYS A 87 27.38 6.06 4.22
N CYS A 88 26.08 5.79 4.23
CA CYS A 88 25.30 5.42 3.07
C CYS A 88 24.12 6.37 2.95
N VAL A 89 23.90 6.88 1.74
CA VAL A 89 22.83 7.83 1.46
C VAL A 89 21.73 7.12 0.68
N TYR A 90 20.54 7.03 1.27
CA TYR A 90 19.37 6.56 0.56
C TYR A 90 18.73 7.72 -0.21
N VAL A 91 18.58 7.56 -1.52
CA VAL A 91 17.95 8.55 -2.40
C VAL A 91 16.64 7.96 -2.93
N SER A 92 15.52 8.51 -2.47
CA SER A 92 14.19 8.20 -3.02
C SER A 92 13.99 8.94 -4.35
N GLN A 93 13.59 8.22 -5.41
CA GLN A 93 13.21 8.78 -6.71
C GLN A 93 11.77 9.30 -6.71
#